data_AF-A0A7W1BGK3-F1
#
_entry.id   AF-A0A7W1BGK3-F1
#
_cell.length_a   1.000
_cell.length_b   1.000
_cell.length_c   1.000
_cell.angle_alpha   90.00
_cell.angle_beta   90.00
_cell.angle_gamma   90.00
#
_symmetry.space_group_name_H-M   'P 1'
#
loop_
_entity.id
_entity.type
_entity.pdbx_description
1 polymer ?
#
loop_
_entity_poly.entity_id
_entity_poly.type
_entity_poly.pdbx_seq_one_letter_code
_entity_poly.pdbx_strand_id
1 'polypeptide(L)'
;HGAHRIDGTELGSQAENLVRQISCNLLLIGTVGIKPEDIPWIEEDGMASLPWSPDAEVRILRVPPFAQGIARRAVEEFTTEGGGDIVTNKWLDEAIRKLLPTHMQLIMGIGSAEEIALAEVKAGEQMKKTRVIGSDDDAEPLEALTEVTCPVTGRMSTRARIATDPIVWTQEAWSRLQAVPLIARPLARNTVERFGRNHDIWRITTRVMDENKQAMIEADEFDMDTMMVMFTELRAKQIRAEAEGKDALSPEMRRFIEEAKASGMTRCPIRDIEEQMNQCPVDFKSTTPAEAKAAVERMMATQAGDD
;
A
#
# COMPACT_ATOMS: atom_id res chain seq x y z
N HIS A 1 25.98 3.17 0.56
CA HIS A 1 26.57 2.79 1.87
C HIS A 1 27.54 1.63 1.67
N GLY A 2 28.53 1.40 2.54
CA GLY A 2 29.46 0.29 2.32
C GLY A 2 30.14 -0.18 3.60
N ALA A 3 30.77 -1.35 3.49
CA ALA A 3 31.40 -2.07 4.59
C ALA A 3 32.31 -1.20 5.48
N HIS A 4 33.02 -0.19 4.92
CA HIS A 4 33.99 0.71 5.60
C HIS A 4 33.59 1.33 6.95
N ARG A 5 32.34 1.17 7.37
CA ARG A 5 31.82 1.54 8.68
C ARG A 5 32.06 0.49 9.77
N ILE A 6 32.48 -0.71 9.38
CA ILE A 6 32.86 -1.78 10.29
C ILE A 6 34.37 -1.68 10.50
N ASP A 7 34.80 -1.68 11.75
CA ASP A 7 36.22 -1.66 12.12
C ASP A 7 36.98 -2.79 11.39
N GLY A 8 38.05 -2.41 10.68
CA GLY A 8 38.86 -3.36 9.90
C GLY A 8 38.32 -3.65 8.49
N THR A 9 37.42 -2.81 7.96
CA THR A 9 36.97 -2.89 6.58
C THR A 9 37.13 -1.53 5.89
N GLU A 10 37.35 -1.53 4.56
CA GLU A 10 37.65 -0.29 3.81
C GLU A 10 36.76 -0.07 2.58
N LEU A 11 35.89 -1.03 2.24
CA LEU A 11 35.09 -0.98 1.02
C LEU A 11 33.83 -0.11 1.18
N GLY A 12 33.67 0.90 0.33
CA GLY A 12 32.53 1.81 0.28
C GLY A 12 31.68 1.65 -0.98
N SER A 13 30.58 2.41 -1.09
CA SER A 13 29.75 2.44 -2.31
C SER A 13 30.50 2.96 -3.54
N GLN A 14 31.58 3.73 -3.34
CA GLN A 14 32.44 4.17 -4.44
C GLN A 14 33.22 3.02 -5.10
N ALA A 15 33.49 1.93 -4.35
CA ALA A 15 34.17 0.77 -4.90
C ALA A 15 33.32 0.05 -5.96
N GLU A 16 32.00 -0.03 -5.74
CA GLU A 16 31.07 -0.60 -6.72
C GLU A 16 30.99 0.25 -7.99
N ASN A 17 30.91 1.57 -7.84
CA ASN A 17 30.92 2.50 -8.97
C ASN A 17 32.19 2.35 -9.81
N LEU A 18 33.35 2.20 -9.15
CA LEU A 18 34.63 1.93 -9.80
C LEU A 18 34.60 0.63 -10.61
N VAL A 19 34.08 -0.47 -10.05
CA VAL A 19 33.95 -1.75 -10.76
C VAL A 19 33.10 -1.61 -12.03
N ARG A 20 32.01 -0.82 -11.98
CA ARG A 20 31.10 -0.64 -13.12
C ARG A 20 31.68 0.24 -14.23
N GLN A 21 32.48 1.24 -13.88
CA GLN A 21 32.90 2.29 -14.82
C GLN A 21 34.30 2.08 -15.40
N ILE A 22 35.12 1.24 -14.78
CA ILE A 22 36.52 1.06 -15.18
C ILE A 22 36.65 0.16 -16.42
N SER A 23 37.44 0.62 -17.40
CA SER A 23 37.72 -0.12 -18.64
C SER A 23 38.96 -1.02 -18.55
N CYS A 24 39.51 -1.23 -17.35
CA CYS A 24 40.68 -2.05 -17.12
C CYS A 24 40.47 -3.00 -15.93
N ASN A 25 41.38 -3.95 -15.78
CA ASN A 25 41.31 -4.94 -14.71
C ASN A 25 41.45 -4.28 -13.34
N LEU A 26 40.49 -4.52 -12.46
CA LEU A 26 40.44 -4.00 -11.09
C LEU A 26 40.62 -5.17 -10.11
N LEU A 27 41.58 -5.04 -9.19
CA LEU A 27 41.73 -5.95 -8.06
C LEU A 27 41.05 -5.32 -6.84
N LEU A 28 39.93 -5.92 -6.40
CA LEU A 28 39.23 -5.51 -5.20
C LEU A 28 39.67 -6.39 -4.02
N ILE A 29 40.13 -5.76 -2.93
CA ILE A 29 40.53 -6.46 -1.70
C ILE A 29 39.63 -5.96 -0.58
N GLY A 30 39.04 -6.89 0.18
CA GLY A 30 38.19 -6.56 1.30
C GLY A 30 37.95 -7.75 2.22
N THR A 31 37.40 -7.46 3.39
CA THR A 31 37.06 -8.44 4.42
C THR A 31 35.86 -9.27 3.97
N VAL A 32 36.00 -10.60 3.96
CA VAL A 32 34.92 -11.54 3.59
C VAL A 32 33.99 -11.80 4.76
N GLY A 33 32.73 -12.15 4.47
CA GLY A 33 31.75 -12.55 5.49
C GLY A 33 30.97 -11.40 6.12
N ILE A 34 31.17 -10.16 5.66
CA ILE A 34 30.35 -9.01 6.01
C ILE A 34 29.05 -9.05 5.20
N LYS A 35 27.92 -9.06 5.88
CA LYS A 35 26.60 -8.98 5.26
C LYS A 35 26.04 -7.56 5.33
N PRO A 36 25.07 -7.20 4.46
CA PRO A 36 24.43 -5.89 4.52
C PRO A 36 23.83 -5.56 5.89
N GLU A 37 23.31 -6.56 6.61
CA GLU A 37 22.80 -6.40 7.98
C GLU A 37 23.87 -6.06 9.04
N ASP A 38 25.15 -6.35 8.77
CA ASP A 38 26.25 -6.08 9.70
C ASP A 38 26.76 -4.64 9.60
N ILE A 39 26.37 -3.90 8.55
CA ILE A 39 26.81 -2.52 8.31
C ILE A 39 25.97 -1.59 9.19
N PRO A 40 26.58 -0.85 10.14
CA PRO A 40 25.86 0.08 10.98
C PRO A 40 25.10 1.11 10.13
N TRP A 41 23.78 1.11 10.27
CA TRP A 41 22.93 2.19 9.77
C TRP A 41 23.30 3.47 10.51
N ILE A 42 23.15 4.61 9.82
CA ILE A 42 23.61 5.93 10.26
C ILE A 42 23.06 6.25 11.67
N GLU A 43 23.91 6.16 12.69
CA GLU A 43 23.94 7.11 13.80
C GLU A 43 25.06 8.11 13.48
N GLU A 44 24.80 9.03 12.55
CA GLU A 44 25.64 10.21 12.37
C GLU A 44 25.25 11.20 13.47
N ASP A 45 26.30 11.60 14.19
CA ASP A 45 26.35 12.69 15.14
C ASP A 45 25.65 12.41 16.47
N GLY A 46 26.40 12.57 17.56
CA GLY A 46 25.93 12.50 18.95
C GLY A 46 24.92 13.59 19.33
N MET A 47 23.96 13.89 18.44
CA MET A 47 22.73 14.58 18.76
C MET A 47 21.83 13.61 19.51
N ALA A 48 21.39 14.01 20.71
CA ALA A 48 20.40 13.26 21.45
C ALA A 48 19.13 13.14 20.61
N SER A 49 18.81 11.92 20.18
CA SER A 49 17.52 11.62 19.54
C SER A 49 16.39 11.94 20.52
N LEU A 50 15.27 12.43 19.99
CA LEU A 50 14.09 12.62 20.83
C LEU A 50 13.65 11.26 21.38
N PRO A 51 13.18 11.18 22.64
CA PRO A 51 12.58 9.96 23.14
C PRO A 51 11.32 9.62 22.32
N TRP A 52 11.10 8.32 22.07
CA TRP A 52 9.90 7.82 21.40
C TRP A 52 8.97 7.14 22.39
N SER A 53 7.66 7.33 22.23
CA SER A 53 6.67 6.51 22.92
C SER A 53 6.70 5.07 22.41
N PRO A 54 6.47 4.04 23.26
CA PRO A 54 6.49 2.64 22.85
C PRO A 54 5.59 2.33 21.65
N ASP A 55 4.40 2.93 21.59
CA ASP A 55 3.47 2.71 20.48
C ASP A 55 3.98 3.31 19.16
N ALA A 56 4.68 4.45 19.21
CA ALA A 56 5.29 5.07 18.03
C ALA A 56 6.48 4.24 17.52
N GLU A 57 7.26 3.64 18.42
CA GLU A 57 8.34 2.72 18.04
C GLU A 57 7.81 1.50 17.27
N VAL A 58 6.70 0.92 17.70
CA VAL A 58 6.09 -0.21 16.96
C VAL A 58 5.61 0.23 15.57
N ARG A 59 5.12 1.46 15.44
CA ARG A 59 4.60 1.95 14.15
C ARG A 59 5.70 2.33 13.16
N ILE A 60 6.84 2.85 13.60
CA ILE A 60 7.94 3.16 12.66
C ILE A 60 8.52 1.88 12.03
N LEU A 61 8.36 0.71 12.66
CA LEU A 61 8.72 -0.60 12.08
C LEU A 61 7.82 -1.02 10.90
N ARG A 62 6.79 -0.25 10.57
CA ARG A 62 6.04 -0.41 9.31
C ARG A 62 6.76 0.22 8.13
N VAL A 63 7.62 1.21 8.41
CA VAL A 63 8.54 1.76 7.41
C VAL A 63 9.60 0.69 7.12
N PRO A 64 9.96 0.46 5.85
CA PRO A 64 11.00 -0.51 5.52
C PRO A 64 12.36 -0.17 6.15
N PRO A 65 13.17 -1.17 6.54
CA PRO A 65 14.43 -0.96 7.27
C PRO A 65 15.36 0.08 6.66
N PHE A 66 15.53 0.07 5.33
CA PHE A 66 16.44 1.00 4.65
C PHE A 66 15.99 2.47 4.71
N ALA A 67 14.68 2.73 4.89
CA ALA A 67 14.11 4.07 5.00
C ALA A 67 13.86 4.47 6.46
N GLN A 68 13.96 3.55 7.43
CA GLN A 68 13.62 3.82 8.82
C GLN A 68 14.48 4.94 9.43
N GLY A 69 15.78 5.00 9.12
CA GLY A 69 16.65 6.07 9.63
C GLY A 69 16.24 7.45 9.10
N ILE A 70 15.95 7.56 7.80
CA ILE A 70 15.48 8.80 7.18
C ILE A 70 14.12 9.20 7.76
N ALA A 71 13.19 8.24 7.86
CA ALA A 71 11.85 8.47 8.38
C ALA A 71 11.87 8.88 9.86
N ARG A 72 12.67 8.21 10.70
CA ARG A 72 12.84 8.54 12.12
C ARG A 72 13.32 9.97 12.29
N ARG A 73 14.40 10.36 11.59
CA ARG A 73 14.92 11.72 11.62
C ARG A 73 13.89 12.76 11.17
N ALA A 74 13.18 12.50 10.07
CA ALA A 74 12.18 13.43 9.57
C ALA A 74 11.02 13.62 10.57
N VAL A 75 10.62 12.56 11.28
CA VAL A 75 9.59 12.63 12.34
C VAL A 75 10.13 13.35 13.57
N GLU A 76 11.38 13.12 13.98
CA GLU A 76 12.01 13.80 15.11
C GLU A 76 12.16 15.31 14.85
N GLU A 77 12.62 15.68 13.65
CA GLU A 77 12.69 17.07 13.19
C GLU A 77 11.30 17.71 13.19
N PHE A 78 10.30 17.05 12.61
CA PHE A 78 8.92 17.53 12.61
C PHE A 78 8.34 17.71 14.02
N THR A 79 8.66 16.78 14.93
CA THR A 79 8.23 16.85 16.33
C THR A 79 8.89 18.03 17.04
N THR A 80 10.19 18.24 16.81
CA THR A 80 10.95 19.37 17.37
C THR A 80 10.43 20.71 16.86
N GLU A 81 10.20 20.83 15.54
CA GLU A 81 9.59 22.02 14.92
C GLU A 81 8.20 22.32 15.48
N GLY A 82 7.43 21.27 15.79
CA GLY A 82 6.14 21.34 16.44
C GLY A 82 6.18 21.68 17.93
N GLY A 83 7.38 21.81 18.52
CA GLY A 83 7.58 22.07 19.95
C GLY A 83 7.32 20.85 20.85
N GLY A 84 7.42 19.63 20.30
CA GLY A 84 7.30 18.38 21.04
C GLY A 84 8.66 17.86 21.51
N ASP A 85 8.71 17.42 22.77
CA ASP A 85 9.93 16.85 23.38
C ASP A 85 9.95 15.31 23.35
N ILE A 86 8.87 14.67 22.87
CA ILE A 86 8.72 13.21 22.75
C ILE A 86 7.91 12.87 21.49
N VAL A 87 8.39 11.90 20.71
CA VAL A 87 7.68 11.40 19.52
C VAL A 87 6.52 10.51 19.96
N THR A 88 5.31 10.99 19.73
CA THR A 88 4.05 10.27 20.02
C THR A 88 3.36 9.84 18.74
N ASN A 89 2.35 8.96 18.86
CA ASN A 89 1.47 8.60 17.74
C ASN A 89 0.88 9.81 17.01
N LYS A 90 0.54 10.88 17.75
CA LYS A 90 0.00 12.11 17.16
C LYS A 90 1.02 12.76 16.22
N TRP A 91 2.25 12.93 16.68
CA TRP A 91 3.33 13.52 15.88
C TRP A 91 3.69 12.65 14.69
N LEU A 92 3.71 11.33 14.89
CA LEU A 92 3.92 10.38 13.81
C LEU A 92 2.82 10.49 12.73
N ASP A 93 1.55 10.55 13.13
CA ASP A 93 0.42 10.67 12.18
C ASP A 93 0.42 12.00 11.42
N GLU A 94 0.78 13.10 12.08
CA GLU A 94 0.91 14.42 11.43
C GLU A 94 2.11 14.45 10.47
N ALA A 95 3.25 13.89 10.87
CA ALA A 95 4.43 13.75 10.03
C ALA A 95 4.13 12.88 8.80
N ILE A 96 3.47 11.73 8.99
CA ILE A 96 3.08 10.84 7.88
C ILE A 96 2.14 11.56 6.91
N ARG A 97 1.12 12.27 7.41
CA ARG A 97 0.19 13.01 6.54
C ARG A 97 0.86 14.08 5.70
N LYS A 98 1.89 14.75 6.24
CA LYS A 98 2.56 15.89 5.60
C LYS A 98 3.73 15.47 4.72
N LEU A 99 4.47 14.44 5.11
CA LEU A 99 5.71 14.03 4.46
C LEU A 99 5.50 12.90 3.45
N LEU A 100 4.55 11.99 3.67
CA LEU A 100 4.33 10.86 2.78
C LEU A 100 3.18 11.13 1.81
N PRO A 101 3.38 10.88 0.50
CA PRO A 101 2.27 10.87 -0.46
C PRO A 101 1.18 9.86 -0.05
N THR A 102 -0.08 10.20 -0.30
CA THR A 102 -1.27 9.40 0.12
C THR A 102 -1.20 7.93 -0.32
N HIS A 103 -0.62 7.64 -1.48
CA HIS A 103 -0.46 6.27 -1.96
C HIS A 103 0.53 5.45 -1.12
N MET A 104 1.58 6.07 -0.59
CA MET A 104 2.56 5.41 0.27
C MET A 104 1.99 5.10 1.66
N GLN A 105 1.14 6.00 2.18
CA GLN A 105 0.42 5.80 3.45
C GLN A 105 -0.48 4.55 3.38
N LEU A 106 -1.25 4.42 2.30
CA LEU A 106 -2.14 3.29 2.07
C LEU A 106 -1.39 1.97 1.88
N ILE A 107 -0.25 1.98 1.17
CA ILE A 107 0.59 0.78 0.96
C ILE A 107 1.17 0.27 2.29
N MET A 108 1.56 1.18 3.19
CA MET A 108 2.09 0.83 4.51
C MET A 108 1.00 0.51 5.55
N GLY A 109 -0.27 0.51 5.15
CA GLY A 109 -1.41 0.25 6.04
C GLY A 109 -1.53 1.31 7.14
N ILE A 110 -1.15 2.55 6.85
CA ILE A 110 -1.28 3.69 7.75
C ILE A 110 -2.60 4.37 7.40
N GLY A 111 -3.67 3.90 8.03
CA GLY A 111 -5.04 4.37 7.86
C GLY A 111 -5.96 3.53 8.73
N SER A 112 -7.19 4.00 8.96
CA SER A 112 -8.21 3.18 9.61
C SER A 112 -8.54 1.96 8.73
N ALA A 113 -9.04 0.88 9.33
CA ALA A 113 -9.48 -0.30 8.56
C ALA A 113 -10.54 0.06 7.50
N GLU A 114 -11.38 1.07 7.79
CA GLU A 114 -12.40 1.58 6.89
C GLU A 114 -11.79 2.34 5.68
N GLU A 115 -10.78 3.17 5.91
CA GLU A 115 -10.08 3.91 4.85
C GLU A 115 -9.37 2.96 3.88
N ILE A 116 -8.75 1.91 4.42
CA ILE A 116 -8.07 0.87 3.63
C ILE A 116 -9.10 0.11 2.78
N ALA A 117 -10.22 -0.31 3.37
CA ALA A 117 -11.28 -1.02 2.64
C ALA A 117 -11.89 -0.15 1.52
N LEU A 118 -12.13 1.14 1.79
CA LEU A 118 -12.64 2.06 0.77
C LEU A 118 -11.62 2.26 -0.37
N ALA A 119 -10.32 2.35 -0.03
CA ALA A 119 -9.26 2.47 -1.02
C ALA A 119 -9.17 1.22 -1.91
N GLU A 120 -9.33 0.02 -1.35
CA GLU A 120 -9.38 -1.24 -2.10
C GLU A 120 -10.56 -1.30 -3.07
N VAL A 121 -11.76 -0.92 -2.63
CA VAL A 121 -12.95 -0.88 -3.49
C VAL A 121 -12.73 0.06 -4.67
N LYS A 122 -12.27 1.29 -4.41
CA LYS A 122 -11.96 2.27 -5.45
C LYS A 122 -10.88 1.78 -6.41
N ALA A 123 -9.84 1.14 -5.89
CA ALA A 123 -8.79 0.55 -6.72
C ALA A 123 -9.35 -0.56 -7.62
N GLY A 124 -10.20 -1.45 -7.08
CA GLY A 124 -10.90 -2.48 -7.85
C GLY A 124 -11.74 -1.90 -9.00
N GLU A 125 -12.49 -0.83 -8.76
CA GLU A 125 -13.28 -0.14 -9.78
C GLU A 125 -12.40 0.48 -10.88
N GLN A 126 -11.27 1.10 -10.50
CA GLN A 126 -10.32 1.65 -11.47
C GLN A 126 -9.70 0.56 -12.35
N MET A 127 -9.49 -0.63 -11.80
CA MET A 127 -8.92 -1.77 -12.51
C MET A 127 -9.86 -2.36 -13.55
N LYS A 128 -11.18 -2.28 -13.35
CA LYS A 128 -12.17 -2.71 -14.36
C LYS A 128 -12.10 -1.92 -15.68
N LYS A 129 -11.53 -0.72 -15.66
CA LYS A 129 -11.37 0.12 -16.85
C LYS A 129 -10.19 -0.29 -17.74
N THR A 130 -9.31 -1.17 -17.27
CA THR A 130 -8.14 -1.60 -18.03
C THR A 130 -8.56 -2.51 -19.18
N ARG A 131 -8.11 -2.18 -20.40
CA ARG A 131 -8.40 -2.97 -21.60
C ARG A 131 -7.35 -4.07 -21.75
N VAL A 132 -7.77 -5.33 -21.61
CA VAL A 132 -6.89 -6.50 -21.74
C VAL A 132 -7.24 -7.26 -23.03
N ILE A 133 -6.30 -7.35 -23.97
CA ILE A 133 -6.48 -8.01 -25.27
C ILE A 133 -5.18 -8.67 -25.71
N GLY A 134 -5.31 -9.86 -26.29
CA GLY A 134 -4.19 -10.59 -26.88
C GLY A 134 -3.28 -11.25 -25.85
N SER A 135 -2.17 -11.78 -26.34
CA SER A 135 -1.10 -12.43 -25.60
C SER A 135 0.25 -11.80 -25.95
N ASP A 136 1.23 -11.93 -25.07
CA ASP A 136 2.61 -11.56 -25.33
C ASP A 136 3.20 -12.27 -26.57
N ASP A 137 2.76 -13.50 -26.85
CA ASP A 137 3.22 -14.31 -27.97
C ASP A 137 2.60 -13.88 -29.32
N ASP A 138 1.58 -12.99 -29.30
CA ASP A 138 0.97 -12.49 -30.51
C ASP A 138 1.98 -11.64 -31.29
N ALA A 139 2.14 -11.96 -32.57
CA ALA A 139 3.00 -11.21 -33.48
C ALA A 139 2.70 -9.71 -33.42
N GLU A 140 3.75 -8.89 -33.32
CA GLU A 140 3.58 -7.44 -33.34
C GLU A 140 2.97 -7.02 -34.68
N PRO A 141 1.79 -6.37 -34.68
CA PRO A 141 1.18 -5.94 -35.91
C PRO A 141 2.06 -4.89 -36.59
N LEU A 142 2.26 -5.03 -37.90
CA LEU A 142 3.05 -4.11 -38.73
C LEU A 142 2.57 -2.66 -38.63
N GLU A 143 1.28 -2.47 -38.37
CA GLU A 143 0.65 -1.16 -38.17
C GLU A 143 -0.07 -1.12 -36.83
N ALA A 144 0.15 -0.05 -36.07
CA ALA A 144 -0.57 0.22 -34.82
C ALA A 144 -2.01 0.64 -35.13
N LEU A 145 -2.89 -0.34 -35.32
CA LEU A 145 -4.29 -0.13 -35.62
C LEU A 145 -5.16 -0.23 -34.35
N THR A 146 -6.31 0.44 -34.37
CA THR A 146 -7.35 0.30 -33.35
C THR A 146 -8.74 0.23 -33.97
N GLU A 147 -9.56 -0.62 -33.41
CA GLU A 147 -10.97 -0.74 -33.77
C GLU A 147 -11.77 0.37 -33.08
N VAL A 148 -12.51 1.11 -33.88
CA VAL A 148 -13.44 2.15 -33.43
C VAL A 148 -14.85 1.83 -33.92
N THR A 149 -15.80 1.92 -33.00
CA THR A 149 -17.22 1.75 -33.29
C THR A 149 -17.82 3.11 -33.63
N CYS A 150 -18.46 3.20 -34.80
CA CYS A 150 -19.16 4.41 -35.21
C CYS A 150 -20.32 4.70 -34.25
N PRO A 151 -20.39 5.89 -33.61
CA PRO A 151 -21.44 6.20 -32.63
C PRO A 151 -22.83 6.31 -33.25
N VAL A 152 -22.92 6.52 -34.56
CA VAL A 152 -24.20 6.68 -35.28
C VAL A 152 -24.72 5.35 -35.83
N THR A 153 -23.83 4.52 -36.37
CA THR A 153 -24.23 3.31 -37.11
C THR A 153 -23.88 2.00 -36.40
N GLY A 154 -23.07 2.05 -35.34
CA GLY A 154 -22.56 0.86 -34.65
C GLY A 154 -21.57 0.04 -35.48
N ARG A 155 -21.24 0.44 -36.72
CA ARG A 155 -20.26 -0.27 -37.54
C ARG A 155 -18.87 -0.15 -36.93
N MET A 156 -18.19 -1.28 -36.83
CA MET A 156 -16.77 -1.33 -36.46
C MET A 156 -15.94 -0.99 -37.69
N SER A 157 -14.95 -0.11 -37.48
CA SER A 157 -13.97 0.25 -38.49
C SER A 157 -12.59 0.29 -37.84
N THR A 158 -11.56 0.12 -38.64
CA THR A 158 -10.18 0.12 -38.16
C THR A 158 -9.48 1.39 -38.63
N ARG A 159 -8.74 2.04 -37.73
CA ARG A 159 -7.91 3.20 -38.06
C ARG A 159 -6.54 3.12 -37.39
N ALA A 160 -5.58 3.88 -37.89
CA ALA A 160 -4.30 4.10 -37.22
C ALA A 160 -4.52 4.71 -35.83
N ARG A 161 -3.70 4.28 -34.87
CA ARG A 161 -3.72 4.79 -33.49
C ARG A 161 -3.19 6.22 -33.42
N ILE A 162 -3.74 6.98 -32.49
CA ILE A 162 -3.29 8.30 -32.08
C ILE A 162 -2.96 8.30 -30.58
N ALA A 163 -2.21 9.28 -30.11
CA ALA A 163 -1.74 9.36 -28.72
C ALA A 163 -2.86 9.34 -27.66
N THR A 164 -4.09 9.74 -28.03
CA THR A 164 -5.25 9.73 -27.12
C THR A 164 -5.93 8.36 -27.02
N ASP A 165 -5.53 7.39 -27.84
CA ASP A 165 -6.12 6.05 -27.80
C ASP A 165 -5.74 5.31 -26.52
N PRO A 166 -6.64 4.49 -25.96
CA PRO A 166 -6.37 3.77 -24.73
C PRO A 166 -5.26 2.75 -24.93
N ILE A 167 -4.40 2.61 -23.92
CA ILE A 167 -3.38 1.55 -23.90
C ILE A 167 -4.06 0.19 -23.71
N VAL A 168 -3.45 -0.85 -24.29
CA VAL A 168 -3.91 -2.24 -24.20
C VAL A 168 -2.88 -3.05 -23.44
N TRP A 169 -3.34 -3.89 -22.53
CA TRP A 169 -2.52 -4.85 -21.80
C TRP A 169 -2.69 -6.26 -22.36
N THR A 170 -1.62 -7.03 -22.45
CA THR A 170 -1.73 -8.47 -22.71
C THR A 170 -2.20 -9.23 -21.47
N GLN A 171 -2.66 -10.46 -21.66
CA GLN A 171 -3.13 -11.30 -20.55
C GLN A 171 -2.03 -11.60 -19.53
N GLU A 172 -0.81 -11.83 -19.99
CA GLU A 172 0.36 -12.15 -19.16
C GLU A 172 0.81 -10.93 -18.36
N ALA A 173 0.90 -9.75 -19.01
CA ALA A 173 1.22 -8.50 -18.34
C ALA A 173 0.16 -8.13 -17.29
N TRP A 174 -1.12 -8.32 -17.62
CA TRP A 174 -2.21 -8.09 -16.70
C TRP A 174 -2.17 -9.04 -15.50
N SER A 175 -1.92 -10.34 -15.73
CA SER A 175 -1.77 -11.33 -14.66
C SER A 175 -0.61 -11.01 -13.74
N ARG A 176 0.52 -10.54 -14.30
CA ARG A 176 1.67 -10.06 -13.52
C ARG A 176 1.31 -8.84 -12.68
N LEU A 177 0.56 -7.88 -13.23
CA LEU A 177 0.09 -6.72 -12.49
C LEU A 177 -0.88 -7.10 -11.34
N GLN A 178 -1.67 -8.17 -11.50
CA GLN A 178 -2.56 -8.66 -10.45
C GLN A 178 -1.81 -9.21 -9.21
N ALA A 179 -0.53 -9.58 -9.34
CA ALA A 179 0.30 -9.96 -8.20
C ALA A 179 0.59 -8.79 -7.24
N VAL A 180 0.49 -7.55 -7.73
CA VAL A 180 0.60 -6.33 -6.93
C VAL A 180 -0.64 -6.19 -6.02
N PRO A 181 -0.47 -5.80 -4.74
CA PRO A 181 -1.58 -5.53 -3.83
C PRO A 181 -2.60 -4.57 -4.45
N LEU A 182 -3.89 -4.81 -4.21
CA LEU A 182 -4.98 -4.10 -4.89
C LEU A 182 -4.87 -2.57 -4.76
N ILE A 183 -4.49 -2.09 -3.56
CA ILE A 183 -4.30 -0.67 -3.25
C ILE A 183 -3.23 -0.01 -4.13
N ALA A 184 -2.12 -0.71 -4.39
CA ALA A 184 -0.99 -0.20 -5.16
C ALA A 184 -1.15 -0.40 -6.68
N ARG A 185 -2.07 -1.29 -7.09
CA ARG A 185 -2.21 -1.71 -8.49
C ARG A 185 -2.54 -0.57 -9.46
N PRO A 186 -3.44 0.39 -9.14
CA PRO A 186 -3.69 1.52 -10.04
C PRO A 186 -2.46 2.40 -10.24
N LEU A 187 -1.64 2.59 -9.20
CA LEU A 187 -0.39 3.33 -9.30
C LEU A 187 0.58 2.61 -10.25
N ALA A 188 0.83 1.32 -10.00
CA ALA A 188 1.69 0.49 -10.85
C ALA A 188 1.22 0.49 -12.32
N ARG A 189 -0.10 0.36 -12.56
CA ARG A 189 -0.69 0.47 -13.89
C ARG A 189 -0.35 1.81 -14.54
N ASN A 190 -0.62 2.90 -13.84
CA ASN A 190 -0.43 4.25 -14.38
C ASN A 190 1.05 4.54 -14.68
N THR A 191 1.98 4.01 -13.88
CA THR A 191 3.42 4.11 -14.12
C THR A 191 3.81 3.41 -15.42
N VAL A 192 3.40 2.15 -15.60
CA VAL A 192 3.70 1.38 -16.82
C VAL A 192 3.01 2.01 -18.04
N GLU A 193 1.77 2.48 -17.91
CA GLU A 193 1.09 3.17 -19.00
C GLU A 193 1.76 4.50 -19.38
N ARG A 194 2.31 5.23 -18.41
CA ARG A 194 3.07 6.45 -18.68
C ARG A 194 4.36 6.13 -19.42
N PHE A 195 5.09 5.11 -18.97
CA PHE A 195 6.26 4.59 -19.67
C PHE A 195 5.91 4.22 -21.11
N GLY A 196 4.82 3.47 -21.31
CA GLY A 196 4.34 3.12 -22.64
C GLY A 196 4.10 4.34 -23.53
N ARG A 197 3.38 5.37 -23.03
CA ARG A 197 3.17 6.62 -23.79
C ARG A 197 4.47 7.35 -24.13
N ASN A 198 5.43 7.39 -23.22
CA ASN A 198 6.70 8.08 -23.44
C ASN A 198 7.60 7.40 -24.48
N HIS A 199 7.39 6.09 -24.70
CA HIS A 199 8.15 5.27 -25.65
C HIS A 199 7.33 4.89 -26.90
N ASP A 200 6.17 5.53 -27.11
CA ASP A 200 5.23 5.22 -28.21
C ASP A 200 4.75 3.75 -28.24
N ILE A 201 4.73 3.09 -27.07
CA ILE A 201 4.26 1.72 -26.87
C ILE A 201 2.80 1.75 -26.41
N TRP A 202 1.90 1.29 -27.28
CA TRP A 202 0.47 1.19 -26.98
C TRP A 202 0.03 -0.18 -26.45
N ARG A 203 0.86 -1.23 -26.65
CA ARG A 203 0.64 -2.61 -26.21
C ARG A 203 1.62 -2.96 -25.09
N ILE A 204 1.12 -3.04 -23.85
CA ILE A 204 1.91 -3.40 -22.68
C ILE A 204 2.00 -4.92 -22.60
N THR A 205 3.20 -5.43 -22.84
CA THR A 205 3.59 -6.83 -22.66
C THR A 205 4.41 -7.00 -21.38
N THR A 206 4.70 -8.24 -20.96
CA THR A 206 5.62 -8.46 -19.82
C THR A 206 7.01 -7.89 -20.07
N ARG A 207 7.50 -7.93 -21.32
CA ARG A 207 8.75 -7.28 -21.74
C ARG A 207 8.74 -5.77 -21.45
N VAL A 208 7.66 -5.08 -21.80
CA VAL A 208 7.53 -3.63 -21.55
C VAL A 208 7.52 -3.33 -20.03
N MET A 209 6.95 -4.21 -19.22
CA MET A 209 7.02 -4.08 -17.77
C MET A 209 8.45 -4.24 -17.24
N ASP A 210 9.24 -5.14 -17.83
CA ASP A 210 10.65 -5.34 -17.47
C ASP A 210 11.54 -4.18 -17.93
N GLU A 211 11.29 -3.62 -19.11
CA GLU A 211 11.96 -2.40 -19.59
C GLU A 211 11.64 -1.19 -18.71
N ASN A 212 10.37 -1.00 -18.34
CA ASN A 212 9.98 0.04 -17.38
C ASN A 212 10.69 -0.16 -16.03
N LYS A 213 10.68 -1.40 -15.52
CA LYS A 213 11.37 -1.76 -14.27
C LYS A 213 12.87 -1.43 -14.36
N GLN A 214 13.52 -1.78 -15.46
CA GLN A 214 14.94 -1.51 -15.69
C GLN A 214 15.24 -0.01 -15.78
N ALA A 215 14.41 0.76 -16.49
CA ALA A 215 14.55 2.22 -16.58
C ALA A 215 14.39 2.91 -15.21
N MET A 216 13.48 2.41 -14.37
CA MET A 216 13.30 2.90 -13.00
C MET A 216 14.52 2.64 -12.10
N ILE A 217 15.21 1.50 -12.30
CA ILE A 217 16.48 1.20 -11.61
C ILE A 217 17.58 2.16 -12.08
N GLU A 218 17.71 2.35 -13.39
CA GLU A 218 18.76 3.19 -13.98
C GLU A 218 18.62 4.68 -13.63
N ALA A 219 17.39 5.13 -13.41
CA ALA A 219 17.10 6.50 -12.99
C ALA A 219 17.38 6.76 -11.51
N ASP A 220 17.81 5.76 -10.72
CA ASP A 220 17.93 5.82 -9.25
C ASP A 220 16.64 6.33 -8.56
N GLU A 221 15.50 6.26 -9.28
CA GLU A 221 14.20 6.76 -8.83
C GLU A 221 13.49 5.69 -7.98
N PHE A 222 13.94 4.42 -8.05
CA PHE A 222 13.28 3.27 -7.43
C PHE A 222 14.27 2.17 -7.02
N ASP A 223 14.63 2.12 -5.73
CA ASP A 223 15.40 1.01 -5.18
C ASP A 223 14.53 -0.25 -5.08
N MET A 224 14.84 -1.27 -5.88
CA MET A 224 14.05 -2.50 -5.95
C MET A 224 14.26 -3.46 -4.79
N ASP A 225 15.47 -3.48 -4.22
CA ASP A 225 15.81 -4.43 -3.16
C ASP A 225 15.06 -4.07 -1.87
N THR A 226 15.05 -2.77 -1.61
CA THR A 226 14.16 -2.03 -0.71
C THR A 226 12.68 -2.40 -0.81
N MET A 227 12.10 -2.37 -2.01
CA MET A 227 10.66 -2.53 -2.18
C MET A 227 10.24 -4.00 -2.20
N MET A 228 11.06 -4.89 -2.77
CA MET A 228 10.82 -6.32 -2.70
C MET A 228 10.94 -6.85 -1.27
N VAL A 229 11.89 -6.36 -0.46
CA VAL A 229 11.93 -6.67 0.98
C VAL A 229 10.66 -6.18 1.67
N MET A 230 10.22 -4.94 1.41
CA MET A 230 8.96 -4.41 1.95
C MET A 230 7.74 -5.26 1.56
N PHE A 231 7.62 -5.69 0.30
CA PHE A 231 6.49 -6.50 -0.15
C PHE A 231 6.52 -7.93 0.42
N THR A 232 7.72 -8.50 0.56
CA THR A 232 7.89 -9.85 1.13
C THR A 232 7.59 -9.83 2.63
N GLU A 233 8.01 -8.78 3.33
CA GLU A 233 7.70 -8.55 4.74
C GLU A 233 6.23 -8.18 4.99
N LEU A 234 5.60 -7.38 4.12
CA LEU A 234 4.17 -7.07 4.19
C LEU A 234 3.33 -8.33 3.95
N ARG A 235 3.68 -9.16 2.96
CA ARG A 235 3.03 -10.47 2.78
C ARG A 235 3.22 -11.36 4.00
N ALA A 236 4.43 -11.42 4.56
CA ALA A 236 4.69 -12.22 5.76
C ALA A 236 3.89 -11.72 6.97
N LYS A 237 3.77 -10.41 7.16
CA LYS A 237 2.95 -9.80 8.22
C LYS A 237 1.45 -9.99 7.98
N GLN A 238 0.96 -9.92 6.74
CA GLN A 238 -0.44 -10.20 6.39
C GLN A 238 -0.80 -11.67 6.63
N ILE A 239 0.07 -12.62 6.26
CA ILE A 239 -0.13 -14.05 6.53
C ILE A 239 -0.15 -14.32 8.05
N ARG A 240 0.73 -13.65 8.83
CA ARG A 240 0.72 -13.75 10.30
C ARG A 240 -0.54 -13.12 10.91
N ALA A 241 -0.95 -11.95 10.44
CA ALA A 241 -2.17 -11.28 10.90
C ALA A 241 -3.45 -12.06 10.51
N GLU A 242 -3.49 -12.73 9.36
CA GLU A 242 -4.57 -13.64 8.99
C GLU A 242 -4.56 -14.93 9.83
N ALA A 243 -3.38 -15.44 10.20
CA ALA A 243 -3.25 -16.58 11.10
C ALA A 243 -3.70 -16.23 12.53
N GLU A 244 -3.29 -15.07 13.05
CA GLU A 244 -3.70 -14.54 14.36
C GLU A 244 -5.19 -14.11 14.36
N GLY A 245 -5.68 -13.55 13.25
CA GLY A 245 -7.08 -13.16 13.07
C GLY A 245 -8.03 -14.35 12.91
N LYS A 246 -7.53 -15.50 12.45
CA LYS A 246 -8.28 -16.76 12.52
C LYS A 246 -8.49 -17.16 13.98
N ASP A 247 -7.48 -17.12 14.84
CA ASP A 247 -7.65 -17.47 16.26
C ASP A 247 -8.40 -16.41 17.10
N ALA A 248 -8.67 -15.23 16.54
CA ALA A 248 -9.42 -14.16 17.22
C ALA A 248 -10.95 -14.33 17.23
N LEU A 249 -11.53 -15.23 16.41
CA LEU A 249 -12.98 -15.49 16.42
C LEU A 249 -13.32 -16.77 17.19
N SER A 250 -14.12 -16.64 18.25
CA SER A 250 -14.62 -17.79 19.00
C SER A 250 -15.45 -18.72 18.10
N PRO A 251 -15.47 -20.04 18.36
CA PRO A 251 -16.22 -21.02 17.57
C PRO A 251 -17.72 -20.68 17.47
N GLU A 252 -18.27 -20.06 18.51
CA GLU A 252 -19.66 -19.61 18.56
C GLU A 252 -19.94 -18.46 17.58
N MET A 253 -19.02 -17.49 17.50
CA MET A 253 -19.13 -16.36 16.57
C MET A 253 -19.05 -16.81 15.10
N ARG A 254 -18.24 -17.83 14.80
CA ARG A 254 -18.16 -18.42 13.46
C ARG A 254 -19.46 -19.11 13.05
N ARG A 255 -20.05 -19.89 13.97
CA ARG A 255 -21.34 -20.55 13.72
C ARG A 255 -22.46 -19.54 13.48
N PHE A 256 -22.45 -18.44 14.23
CA PHE A 256 -23.42 -17.36 14.09
C PHE A 256 -23.30 -16.65 12.73
N ILE A 257 -22.07 -16.43 12.25
CA ILE A 257 -21.81 -15.82 10.91
C ILE A 257 -22.22 -16.78 9.78
N GLU A 258 -22.04 -18.08 9.94
CA GLU A 258 -22.49 -19.07 8.94
C GLU A 258 -24.01 -19.21 8.90
N GLU A 259 -24.69 -19.23 10.05
CA GLU A 259 -26.17 -19.23 10.12
C GLU A 259 -26.77 -17.95 9.52
N ALA A 260 -26.15 -16.79 9.75
CA ALA A 260 -26.56 -15.51 9.18
C ALA A 260 -26.36 -15.43 7.65
N LYS A 261 -25.31 -16.08 7.13
CA LYS A 261 -25.06 -16.18 5.68
C LYS A 261 -26.01 -17.17 5.00
N ALA A 262 -26.33 -18.29 5.65
CA ALA A 262 -27.28 -19.29 5.14
C ALA A 262 -28.72 -18.77 5.06
N SER A 263 -29.07 -17.79 5.90
CA SER A 263 -30.38 -17.11 5.89
C SER A 263 -30.45 -15.92 4.92
N GLY A 264 -29.41 -15.70 4.09
CA GLY A 264 -29.44 -14.73 2.99
C GLY A 264 -29.30 -13.26 3.40
N MET A 265 -28.90 -12.99 4.64
CA MET A 265 -28.82 -11.63 5.17
C MET A 265 -27.50 -10.97 4.74
N THR A 266 -27.55 -10.21 3.65
CA THR A 266 -26.41 -9.50 3.03
C THR A 266 -26.22 -8.08 3.59
N ARG A 267 -26.41 -7.89 4.90
CA ARG A 267 -26.15 -6.61 5.57
C ARG A 267 -25.61 -6.83 6.98
N CYS A 268 -24.59 -6.05 7.35
CA CYS A 268 -23.93 -6.15 8.65
C CYS A 268 -24.79 -5.50 9.76
N PRO A 269 -25.14 -6.20 10.86
CA PRO A 269 -26.07 -5.71 11.90
C PRO A 269 -25.56 -4.53 12.74
N ILE A 270 -24.29 -4.17 12.62
CA ILE A 270 -23.69 -3.04 13.36
C ILE A 270 -24.33 -1.70 12.92
N ARG A 271 -24.83 -1.65 11.68
CA ARG A 271 -25.40 -0.43 11.09
C ARG A 271 -26.80 -0.06 11.61
N ASP A 272 -27.47 -0.96 12.31
CA ASP A 272 -28.82 -0.72 12.85
C ASP A 272 -28.76 -0.18 14.30
N ILE A 273 -27.59 -0.23 14.94
CA ILE A 273 -27.40 0.29 16.31
C ILE A 273 -27.40 1.82 16.31
N GLU A 274 -26.82 2.47 15.31
CA GLU A 274 -26.80 3.95 15.21
C GLU A 274 -28.20 4.55 14.95
N GLU A 275 -29.02 3.88 14.12
CA GLU A 275 -30.42 4.29 13.89
C GLU A 275 -31.29 4.07 15.13
N GLN A 276 -31.06 2.98 15.88
CA GLN A 276 -31.75 2.71 17.15
C GLN A 276 -31.28 3.62 18.30
N MET A 277 -30.00 4.03 18.32
CA MET A 277 -29.46 4.96 19.31
C MET A 277 -30.06 6.36 19.20
N ASN A 278 -30.37 6.82 17.97
CA ASN A 278 -31.04 8.11 17.75
C ASN A 278 -32.53 8.12 18.16
N GLN A 279 -33.14 6.95 18.32
CA GLN A 279 -34.50 6.79 18.84
C GLN A 279 -34.53 6.48 20.33
N CYS A 280 -33.37 6.32 20.98
CA CYS A 280 -33.28 6.02 22.39
C CYS A 280 -33.54 7.30 23.22
N PRO A 281 -34.58 7.33 24.06
CA PRO A 281 -34.99 8.55 24.77
C PRO A 281 -34.11 8.85 26.00
N VAL A 282 -33.00 8.15 26.18
CA VAL A 282 -32.15 8.23 27.38
C VAL A 282 -30.84 8.94 27.03
N ASP A 283 -30.60 10.09 27.66
CA ASP A 283 -29.30 10.75 27.62
C ASP A 283 -28.33 10.03 28.57
N PHE A 284 -27.35 9.34 27.98
CA PHE A 284 -26.35 8.54 28.68
C PHE A 284 -25.34 9.35 29.49
N LYS A 285 -25.33 10.68 29.39
CA LYS A 285 -24.40 11.54 30.14
C LYS A 285 -24.94 12.01 31.49
N SER A 286 -26.26 12.03 31.69
CA SER A 286 -26.89 12.66 32.86
C SER A 286 -27.88 11.79 33.63
N THR A 287 -28.24 10.61 33.12
CA THR A 287 -29.32 9.80 33.67
C THR A 287 -28.79 8.66 34.55
N THR A 288 -29.41 8.43 35.70
CA THR A 288 -29.00 7.32 36.58
C THR A 288 -29.47 5.95 36.04
N PRO A 289 -28.80 4.84 36.39
CA PRO A 289 -29.16 3.51 35.86
C PRO A 289 -30.61 3.08 36.15
N ALA A 290 -31.20 3.53 37.26
CA ALA A 290 -32.59 3.23 37.60
C ALA A 290 -33.58 4.00 36.71
N GLU A 291 -33.28 5.26 36.40
CA GLU A 291 -34.10 6.10 35.52
C GLU A 291 -34.01 5.67 34.05
N ALA A 292 -32.81 5.24 33.61
CA ALA A 292 -32.60 4.66 32.29
C ALA A 292 -33.44 3.39 32.10
N LYS A 293 -33.46 2.50 33.11
CA LYS A 293 -34.28 1.28 33.09
C LYS A 293 -35.78 1.59 33.01
N ALA A 294 -36.27 2.54 33.80
CA ALA A 294 -37.68 2.96 33.79
C ALA A 294 -38.11 3.67 32.49
N ALA A 295 -37.18 4.32 31.78
CA ALA A 295 -37.44 4.91 30.47
C ALA A 295 -37.55 3.84 29.37
N VAL A 296 -36.67 2.83 29.40
CA VAL A 296 -36.69 1.69 28.47
C VAL A 296 -37.94 0.83 28.66
N GLU A 297 -38.34 0.57 29.92
CA GLU A 297 -39.56 -0.19 30.22
C GLU A 297 -40.84 0.51 29.71
N ARG A 298 -40.90 1.85 29.75
CA ARG A 298 -42.02 2.62 29.18
C ARG A 298 -42.04 2.59 27.66
N MET A 299 -40.88 2.64 26.99
CA MET A 299 -40.79 2.53 25.53
C MET A 299 -41.25 1.15 25.05
N MET A 300 -40.83 0.08 25.75
CA MET A 300 -41.26 -1.29 25.44
C MET A 300 -42.76 -1.52 25.69
N ALA A 301 -43.34 -0.91 26.73
CA ALA A 301 -44.78 -0.98 26.97
C ALA A 301 -45.60 -0.22 25.92
N THR A 302 -45.06 0.83 25.31
CA THR A 302 -45.73 1.61 24.25
C THR A 302 -45.70 0.87 22.90
N GLN A 303 -44.60 0.18 22.59
CA GLN A 303 -44.48 -0.65 21.38
C GLN A 303 -45.33 -1.93 21.43
N ALA A 304 -45.72 -2.38 22.62
CA ALA A 304 -46.60 -3.54 22.81
C ALA A 304 -48.11 -3.20 22.81
N GLY A 305 -48.47 -1.92 22.64
CA GLY A 305 -49.87 -1.43 22.69
C GLY A 305 -50.47 -1.02 21.34
N ASP A 306 -49.72 -1.13 20.24
CA ASP A 306 -50.17 -0.81 18.87
C ASP A 306 -50.46 -2.11 18.07
N ASP A 307 -51.35 -2.95 18.60
CA ASP A 307 -52.08 -4.00 17.85
C ASP A 307 -53.54 -3.56 17.61
#